data_AF-A0A5B0NZN7-F1
#
_entry.id   AF-A0A5B0NZN7-F1
#
_cell.length_a   1.000
_cell.length_b   1.000
_cell.length_c   1.000
_cell.angle_alpha   90.00
_cell.angle_beta   90.00
_cell.angle_gamma   90.00
#
_symmetry.space_group_name_H-M   'P 1'
#
loop_
_entity.id
_entity.type
_entity.pdbx_description
1 polymer ?
#
loop_
_entity_poly.entity_id
_entity_poly.type
_entity_poly.pdbx_seq_one_letter_code
_entity_poly.pdbx_strand_id
1 'polypeptide(L)'
;MDPPGPPIIDQPAPPPVPEDLSLEDFMKLCKVDINNKQIQGLCEKHLIFHWSAFKGATQEKLEEIGFGFGPSALIVAGTLAAIRQIDEIDQLA
;
A
#
# COMPACT_ATOMS: atom_id res chain seq x y z
N MET A 1 33.46 5.48 -33.10
CA MET A 1 32.40 6.48 -32.86
C MET A 1 31.15 5.69 -32.57
N ASP A 2 30.75 5.63 -31.30
CA ASP A 2 29.44 5.07 -30.93
C ASP A 2 28.33 5.95 -31.51
N PRO A 3 27.19 5.36 -31.93
CA PRO A 3 26.05 6.15 -32.38
C PRO A 3 25.50 6.96 -31.19
N PRO A 4 25.07 8.22 -31.41
CA PRO A 4 24.41 8.99 -30.38
C PRO A 4 23.15 8.25 -29.92
N GLY A 5 22.98 8.12 -28.61
CA GLY A 5 21.76 7.55 -28.02
C GLY A 5 20.52 8.31 -28.47
N PRO A 6 19.32 7.68 -28.42
CA PRO A 6 18.10 8.34 -28.83
C PRO A 6 17.90 9.64 -28.05
N PRO A 7 17.32 10.68 -28.69
CA PRO A 7 17.10 11.97 -28.04
C PRO A 7 16.26 11.77 -26.78
N ILE A 8 16.71 12.33 -25.65
CA ILE A 8 15.91 12.45 -24.44
C ILE A 8 14.78 13.42 -24.79
N ILE A 9 13.66 12.88 -25.24
CA ILE A 9 12.39 13.60 -25.31
C ILE A 9 12.12 14.06 -23.88
N ASP A 10 11.79 15.34 -23.68
CA ASP A 10 11.25 15.89 -22.43
C ASP A 10 9.94 15.14 -22.11
N GLN A 11 10.08 13.90 -21.65
CA GLN A 11 8.99 13.14 -21.09
C GLN A 11 8.67 13.88 -19.79
N PRO A 12 7.46 14.44 -19.63
CA PRO A 12 7.04 14.94 -18.34
C PRO A 12 7.32 13.83 -17.34
N ALA A 13 7.99 14.16 -16.23
CA ALA A 13 8.15 13.20 -15.13
C ALA A 13 6.78 12.55 -14.90
N PRO A 14 6.70 11.22 -14.70
CA PRO A 14 5.45 10.58 -14.34
C PRO A 14 4.77 11.44 -13.26
N PRO A 15 3.46 11.73 -13.37
CA PRO A 15 2.77 12.46 -12.32
C PRO A 15 3.15 11.82 -10.99
N PRO A 16 3.47 12.61 -9.95
CA PRO A 16 3.85 12.07 -8.66
C PRO A 16 2.73 11.12 -8.28
N VAL A 17 3.05 9.83 -8.30
CA VAL A 17 2.13 8.78 -7.90
C VAL A 17 1.64 9.20 -6.51
N PRO A 18 0.38 8.96 -6.12
CA PRO A 18 -0.09 9.20 -4.75
C PRO A 18 0.57 8.23 -3.74
N GLU A 19 1.90 8.21 -3.73
CA GLU A 19 2.81 7.22 -3.16
C GLU A 19 3.12 7.47 -1.68
N ASP A 20 2.65 8.58 -1.10
CA ASP A 20 3.03 8.97 0.26
C ASP A 20 2.14 8.38 1.38
N LEU A 21 1.27 7.41 1.08
CA LEU A 21 0.58 6.70 2.15
C LEU A 21 1.55 5.74 2.85
N SER A 22 2.18 6.21 3.92
CA SER A 22 3.04 5.36 4.75
C SER A 22 2.28 4.15 5.29
N LEU A 23 2.97 3.05 5.61
CA LEU A 23 2.35 1.89 6.24
C LEU A 23 1.66 2.27 7.57
N GLU A 24 2.24 3.20 8.32
CA GLU A 24 1.66 3.70 9.57
C GLU A 24 0.35 4.46 9.30
N ASP A 25 0.32 5.37 8.34
CA ASP A 25 -0.88 6.15 8.03
C ASP A 25 -1.97 5.27 7.43
N PHE A 26 -1.59 4.26 6.66
CA PHE A 26 -2.51 3.22 6.22
C PHE A 26 -3.12 2.44 7.39
N MET A 27 -2.34 2.07 8.40
CA MET A 27 -2.88 1.37 9.57
C MET A 27 -3.85 2.26 10.36
N LYS A 28 -3.57 3.56 10.47
CA LYS A 28 -4.51 4.55 11.03
C LYS A 28 -5.80 4.60 10.21
N LEU A 29 -5.71 4.63 8.87
CA LEU A 29 -6.87 4.56 7.98
C LEU A 29 -7.70 3.29 8.23
N CYS A 30 -7.03 2.15 8.41
CA CYS A 30 -7.68 0.87 8.74
C CYS A 30 -8.25 0.83 10.17
N LYS A 31 -7.95 1.83 11.02
CA LYS A 31 -8.26 1.81 12.46
C LYS A 31 -7.59 0.63 13.19
N VAL A 32 -6.42 0.23 12.72
CA VAL A 32 -5.56 -0.78 13.33
C VAL A 32 -4.37 -0.07 13.98
N ASP A 33 -4.07 -0.42 15.23
CA ASP A 33 -2.92 0.13 15.92
C ASP A 33 -1.64 -0.54 15.43
N ILE A 34 -0.83 0.17 14.66
CA ILE A 34 0.49 -0.29 14.20
C ILE A 34 1.48 -0.48 15.36
N ASN A 35 1.23 0.08 16.55
CA ASN A 35 2.07 -0.15 17.74
C ASN A 35 1.70 -1.42 18.50
N ASN A 36 0.63 -2.12 18.08
CA ASN A 36 0.32 -3.44 18.60
C ASN A 36 1.45 -4.41 18.20
N LYS A 37 2.16 -4.95 19.20
CA LYS A 37 3.31 -5.85 18.99
C LYS A 37 3.00 -7.08 18.14
N GLN A 38 1.77 -7.59 18.18
CA GLN A 38 1.37 -8.74 17.36
C GLN A 38 1.26 -8.31 15.89
N ILE A 39 0.67 -7.14 15.61
CA ILE A 39 0.58 -6.58 14.25
C ILE A 39 1.98 -6.26 13.71
N GLN A 40 2.85 -5.63 14.51
CA GLN A 40 4.24 -5.36 14.11
C GLN A 40 4.99 -6.65 13.78
N GLY A 41 4.93 -7.63 14.68
CA GLY A 41 5.61 -8.91 14.49
C GLY A 41 5.11 -9.66 13.24
N LEU A 42 3.83 -9.55 12.90
CA LEU A 42 3.30 -10.11 11.66
C LEU A 42 3.79 -9.35 10.42
N CYS A 43 3.81 -8.01 10.46
CA CYS A 43 4.34 -7.21 9.35
C CYS A 43 5.82 -7.52 9.10
N GLU A 44 6.63 -7.59 10.15
CA GLU A 44 8.05 -7.97 10.06
C GLU A 44 8.23 -9.40 9.55
N LYS A 45 7.49 -10.37 10.11
CA LYS A 45 7.56 -11.79 9.73
C LYS A 45 7.23 -12.01 8.25
N HIS A 46 6.27 -11.27 7.72
CA HIS A 46 5.82 -11.39 6.32
C HIS A 46 6.44 -10.34 5.39
N LEU A 47 7.45 -9.59 5.86
CA LEU A 47 8.17 -8.58 5.08
C LEU A 47 7.25 -7.52 4.45
N ILE A 48 6.21 -7.12 5.20
CA ILE A 48 5.25 -6.10 4.80
C ILE A 48 5.81 -4.73 5.19
N PHE A 49 6.43 -4.06 4.22
CA PHE A 49 7.02 -2.72 4.41
C PHE A 49 6.12 -1.58 3.92
N HIS A 50 5.12 -1.90 3.09
CA HIS A 50 4.25 -0.92 2.45
C HIS A 50 2.82 -1.45 2.34
N TRP A 51 1.83 -0.56 2.45
CA TRP A 51 0.41 -0.95 2.48
C TRP A 51 -0.05 -1.65 1.20
N SER A 52 0.61 -1.37 0.06
CA SER A 52 0.27 -1.99 -1.22
C SER A 52 0.39 -3.51 -1.20
N ALA A 53 1.12 -4.09 -0.25
CA ALA A 53 1.17 -5.54 -0.02
C ALA A 53 -0.21 -6.15 0.30
N PHE A 54 -1.16 -5.34 0.79
CA PHE A 54 -2.52 -5.77 1.08
C PHE A 54 -3.45 -5.72 -0.15
N LYS A 55 -3.02 -5.12 -1.28
CA LYS A 55 -3.81 -5.10 -2.51
C LYS A 55 -4.09 -6.53 -2.99
N GLY A 56 -5.37 -6.86 -3.16
CA GLY A 56 -5.80 -8.19 -3.59
C GLY A 56 -5.78 -9.27 -2.50
N ALA A 57 -5.34 -8.95 -1.27
CA ALA A 57 -5.44 -9.86 -0.15
C ALA A 57 -6.90 -10.01 0.30
N THR A 58 -7.32 -11.25 0.55
CA THR A 58 -8.63 -11.55 1.15
C THR A 58 -8.53 -11.55 2.67
N GLN A 59 -9.66 -11.40 3.35
CA GLN A 59 -9.71 -11.52 4.81
C GLN A 59 -9.18 -12.89 5.27
N GLU A 60 -9.64 -13.97 4.62
CA GLU A 60 -9.16 -15.34 4.88
C GLU A 60 -7.64 -15.43 4.73
N LYS A 61 -7.06 -14.80 3.70
CA LYS A 61 -5.61 -14.83 3.50
C LYS A 61 -4.85 -14.13 4.63
N LEU A 62 -5.38 -13.02 5.14
CA LEU A 62 -4.79 -12.32 6.27
C LEU A 62 -4.88 -13.17 7.56
N GLU A 63 -6.00 -13.87 7.75
CA GLU A 63 -6.17 -14.79 8.88
C GLU A 63 -5.22 -15.98 8.82
N GLU A 64 -5.01 -16.59 7.63
CA GLU A 64 -4.05 -17.67 7.42
C GLU A 64 -2.62 -17.29 7.80
N ILE A 65 -2.21 -16.05 7.50
CA ILE A 65 -0.86 -15.58 7.80
C ILE A 65 -0.72 -15.08 9.25
N GLY A 66 -1.82 -15.09 10.02
CA GLY A 66 -1.83 -14.91 11.46
C GLY A 66 -2.46 -13.60 11.95
N PHE A 67 -2.99 -12.76 11.07
CA PHE A 67 -3.80 -11.63 11.52
C PHE A 67 -5.08 -12.15 12.17
N GLY A 68 -5.52 -11.53 13.27
CA GLY A 68 -6.81 -11.88 13.87
C GLY A 68 -7.97 -11.43 12.99
N PHE A 69 -9.14 -12.06 13.15
CA PHE A 69 -10.38 -11.73 12.41
C PHE A 69 -10.67 -10.22 12.34
N GLY A 70 -10.61 -9.52 13.49
CA GLY A 70 -10.88 -8.08 13.56
C GLY A 70 -9.93 -7.25 12.69
N PRO A 71 -8.61 -7.30 12.92
CA PRO A 71 -7.62 -6.66 12.06
C PRO A 71 -7.74 -7.05 10.58
N SER A 72 -7.97 -8.33 10.25
CA SER A 72 -8.10 -8.78 8.86
C SER A 72 -9.26 -8.10 8.14
N ALA A 73 -10.44 -8.05 8.75
CA ALA A 73 -11.61 -7.37 8.17
C ALA A 73 -11.36 -5.86 7.96
N LEU A 74 -10.71 -5.21 8.94
CA LEU A 74 -10.38 -3.79 8.89
C LEU A 74 -9.35 -3.46 7.81
N ILE A 75 -8.30 -4.26 7.66
CA ILE A 75 -7.25 -4.07 6.65
C ILE A 75 -7.82 -4.22 5.23
N VAL A 76 -8.70 -5.20 4.99
CA VAL A 76 -9.37 -5.36 3.69
C VAL A 76 -10.21 -4.12 3.37
N ALA A 77 -11.03 -3.67 4.32
CA ALA A 77 -11.86 -2.47 4.13
C ALA A 77 -11.01 -1.21 3.89
N GLY A 78 -9.93 -1.02 4.66
CA GLY A 78 -9.01 0.11 4.51
C GLY A 78 -8.23 0.06 3.20
N THR A 79 -7.86 -1.12 2.70
CA THR A 79 -7.21 -1.30 1.40
C THR A 79 -8.10 -0.83 0.26
N LEU A 80 -9.39 -1.20 0.29
CA LEU A 80 -10.36 -0.74 -0.71
C LEU A 80 -10.58 0.78 -0.65
N ALA A 81 -10.58 1.37 0.55
CA ALA A 81 -10.67 2.81 0.72
C ALA A 81 -9.43 3.53 0.19
N ALA A 82 -8.23 3.02 0.48
CA ALA A 82 -6.97 3.59 0.01
C ALA A 82 -6.87 3.56 -1.52
N ILE A 83 -7.27 2.45 -2.16
CA ILE A 83 -7.31 2.35 -3.63
C ILE A 83 -8.24 3.43 -4.22
N ARG A 84 -9.45 3.59 -3.68
CA ARG A 84 -10.41 4.60 -4.16
C ARG A 84 -9.87 6.03 -4.03
N GLN A 85 -9.21 6.35 -2.92
CA GLN A 85 -8.62 7.68 -2.73
C GLN A 85 -7.51 7.98 -3.74
N ILE A 86 -6.72 6.97 -4.12
CA ILE A 86 -5.65 7.11 -5.11
C ILE A 86 -6.24 7.28 -6.51
N ASP A 87 -7.24 6.49 -6.86
CA ASP A 87 -7.93 6.60 -8.16
C ASP A 87 -8.65 7.96 -8.33
N GLU A 88 -9.11 8.57 -7.24
CA GLU A 88 -9.70 9.92 -7.23
C GLU A 88 -8.65 11.02 -7.39
N ILE A 89 -7.46 10.85 -6.80
CA ILE A 89 -6.33 11.79 -6.96
C ILE A 89 -5.78 11.75 -8.39
N ASP A 90 -5.63 10.55 -8.96
CA ASP A 90 -5.14 10.35 -10.34
C ASP A 90 -6.12 10.90 -11.40
N GLN A 91 -7.41 11.04 -11.08
CA GLN A 91 -8.41 11.66 -11.96
C GLN A 91 -8.46 13.19 -11.86
N LEU A 92 -7.86 13.77 -10.83
CA LEU A 92 -7.83 15.22 -10.58
C LEU A 92 -6.47 15.86 -10.93
N ALA A 93 -5.45 15.05 -11.22
CA ALA A 93 -4.12 15.46 -11.65
C ALA A 93 -3.96 15.42 -13.18
#